data_AF-A0A1S1K538-F1
#
_entry.id   AF-A0A1S1K538-F1
#
_cell.length_a   1.000
_cell.length_b   1.000
_cell.length_c   1.000
_cell.angle_alpha   90.00
_cell.angle_beta   90.00
_cell.angle_gamma   90.00
#
_symmetry.space_group_name_H-M   'P 1'
#
loop_
_entity.id
_entity.type
_entity.pdbx_description
1 polymer ?
#
loop_
_entity_poly.entity_id
_entity_poly.type
_entity_poly.pdbx_seq_one_letter_code
_entity_poly.pdbx_strand_id
1 'polypeptide(L)'
;MDLDRLRRGTTFLTVPLVDGVIQVGIGGDFPTTTLAVAVSASSVRVRRLDGRRLQVHIVENWQDATDPGVATPVFHEPVEELMLERRGESWVPRPVARGRGAALERFVGTLTRFALAKQRRAVDQDVGAA
;
A
#
# COMPACT_ATOMS: atom_id res chain seq x y z
N MET A 1 -14.97 3.74 -6.47
CA MET A 1 -14.18 3.04 -5.40
C MET A 1 -13.39 4.10 -4.61
N ASP A 2 -12.91 3.85 -3.39
CA ASP A 2 -12.16 4.87 -2.62
C ASP A 2 -10.90 5.40 -3.34
N LEU A 3 -10.35 4.63 -4.30
CA LEU A 3 -9.25 5.05 -5.17
C LEU A 3 -9.55 6.33 -5.95
N ASP A 4 -10.81 6.57 -6.35
CA ASP A 4 -11.21 7.77 -7.11
C ASP A 4 -11.08 9.06 -6.29
N ARG A 5 -10.95 8.92 -4.95
CA ARG A 5 -10.80 10.05 -4.03
C ARG A 5 -9.34 10.46 -3.87
N LEU A 6 -8.39 9.65 -4.34
CA LEU A 6 -6.98 9.98 -4.25
C LEU A 6 -6.67 11.17 -5.15
N ARG A 7 -5.97 12.16 -4.59
CA ARG A 7 -5.44 13.26 -5.39
C ARG A 7 -4.31 12.77 -6.28
N ARG A 8 -4.23 13.32 -7.49
CA ARG A 8 -3.12 13.10 -8.42
C ARG A 8 -1.80 13.55 -7.79
N GLY A 9 -0.70 12.91 -8.17
CA GLY A 9 0.63 13.14 -7.62
C GLY A 9 1.16 11.91 -6.87
N THR A 10 2.21 12.08 -6.08
CA THR A 10 2.84 10.99 -5.34
C THR A 10 2.65 11.17 -3.84
N THR A 11 2.12 10.14 -3.17
CA THR A 11 2.04 10.07 -1.71
C THR A 11 3.02 9.04 -1.20
N PHE A 12 3.83 9.39 -0.20
CA PHE A 12 4.79 8.47 0.41
C PHE A 12 4.23 7.86 1.67
N LEU A 13 4.23 6.53 1.81
CA LEU A 13 3.74 5.83 2.99
C LEU A 13 4.89 5.10 3.67
N THR A 14 5.12 5.36 4.94
CA THR A 14 6.05 4.60 5.77
C THR A 14 5.33 3.37 6.30
N VAL A 15 5.92 2.19 6.09
CA VAL A 15 5.31 0.90 6.43
C VAL A 15 6.30 -0.03 7.12
N PRO A 16 5.85 -0.89 8.05
CA PRO A 16 6.71 -1.89 8.69
C PRO A 16 7.31 -2.87 7.68
N LEU A 17 8.57 -3.25 7.92
CA LEU A 17 9.36 -4.16 7.11
C LEU A 17 10.01 -5.22 8.00
N VAL A 18 9.68 -6.49 7.76
CA VAL A 18 10.24 -7.64 8.47
C VAL A 18 10.81 -8.60 7.41
N ASP A 19 12.10 -8.93 7.52
CA ASP A 19 12.82 -9.81 6.58
C ASP A 19 12.64 -9.42 5.10
N GLY A 20 12.59 -8.12 4.82
CA GLY A 20 12.41 -7.58 3.47
C GLY A 20 10.97 -7.62 2.95
N VAL A 21 10.01 -8.10 3.74
CA VAL A 21 8.58 -8.17 3.44
C VAL A 21 7.81 -7.11 4.22
N ILE A 22 6.94 -6.39 3.53
CA ILE A 22 6.08 -5.38 4.15
C ILE A 22 4.96 -6.07 4.91
N GLN A 23 4.77 -5.69 6.17
CA GLN A 23 3.74 -6.27 7.03
C GLN A 23 2.58 -5.29 7.20
N VAL A 24 1.37 -5.74 6.89
CA VAL A 24 0.14 -4.97 7.08
C VAL A 24 -0.68 -5.61 8.19
N GLY A 25 -1.09 -4.81 9.18
CA GLY A 25 -1.87 -5.28 10.33
C GLY A 25 -1.07 -5.56 11.60
N ILE A 26 0.23 -5.22 11.61
CA ILE A 26 1.08 -5.32 12.80
C ILE A 26 1.22 -3.97 13.51
N GLY A 27 1.54 -4.00 14.81
CA GLY A 27 1.88 -2.84 15.62
C GLY A 27 3.12 -3.08 16.47
N GLY A 28 3.84 -2.02 16.81
CA GLY A 28 5.12 -2.09 17.53
C GLY A 28 6.22 -1.30 16.82
N ASP A 29 7.43 -1.38 17.35
CA ASP A 29 8.62 -0.78 16.74
C ASP A 29 9.31 -1.80 15.82
N PHE A 30 9.27 -1.53 14.52
CA PHE A 30 9.88 -2.36 13.49
C PHE A 30 10.68 -1.50 12.54
N PRO A 31 11.74 -2.04 11.91
CA PRO A 31 12.33 -1.40 10.75
C PRO A 31 11.24 -1.04 9.73
N THR A 32 11.39 0.11 9.07
CA THR A 32 10.39 0.58 8.11
C THR A 32 10.99 0.76 6.72
N THR A 33 10.13 0.73 5.71
CA THR A 33 10.45 1.21 4.36
C THR A 33 9.41 2.23 3.91
N THR A 34 9.66 2.86 2.77
CA THR A 34 8.75 3.82 2.15
C THR A 34 8.18 3.26 0.86
N LEU A 35 6.85 3.27 0.76
CA LEU A 35 6.11 3.06 -0.48
C LEU A 35 5.83 4.40 -1.14
N ALA A 36 6.10 4.49 -2.44
CA ALA A 36 5.63 5.58 -3.29
C ALA A 36 4.31 5.16 -3.95
N VAL A 37 3.25 5.92 -3.69
CA VAL A 37 1.91 5.76 -4.28
C VAL A 37 1.71 6.90 -5.28
N ALA A 38 1.97 6.63 -6.56
CA ALA A 38 1.80 7.60 -7.64
C ALA A 38 0.42 7.44 -8.30
N VAL A 39 -0.33 8.53 -8.37
CA VAL A 39 -1.70 8.57 -8.87
C VAL A 39 -1.75 9.52 -10.08
N SER A 40 -2.26 9.01 -11.20
CA SER A 40 -2.53 9.78 -12.41
C SER A 40 -4.03 9.78 -12.74
N ALA A 41 -4.41 10.31 -13.91
CA ALA A 41 -5.80 10.27 -14.38
C ALA A 41 -6.27 8.84 -14.72
N SER A 42 -5.35 7.92 -15.02
CA SER A 42 -5.67 6.59 -15.54
C SER A 42 -4.90 5.44 -14.89
N SER A 43 -4.01 5.74 -13.94
CA SER A 43 -3.20 4.74 -13.25
C SER A 43 -2.95 5.06 -11.79
N VAL A 44 -2.84 4.01 -10.98
CA VAL A 44 -2.26 4.05 -9.63
C VAL A 44 -1.10 3.08 -9.59
N ARG A 45 0.09 3.57 -9.23
CA ARG A 45 1.33 2.79 -9.16
C ARG A 45 1.87 2.80 -7.74
N VAL A 46 2.16 1.62 -7.21
CA VAL A 46 2.72 1.41 -5.88
C VAL A 46 4.04 0.66 -6.03
N ARG A 47 5.13 1.27 -5.55
CA ARG A 47 6.46 0.66 -5.54
C ARG A 47 7.20 1.01 -4.26
N ARG A 48 8.20 0.22 -3.90
CA ARG A 48 9.15 0.62 -2.86
C ARG A 48 10.05 1.74 -3.39
N LEU A 49 10.32 2.71 -2.52
CA LEU A 49 11.19 3.84 -2.87
C LEU A 49 12.66 3.42 -2.93
N ASP A 50 13.05 2.39 -2.16
CA ASP A 50 14.40 1.82 -2.12
C ASP A 50 14.76 0.96 -3.36
N GLY A 51 13.86 0.84 -4.33
CA GLY A 51 14.07 0.10 -5.57
C GLY A 51 14.02 -1.42 -5.43
N ARG A 52 13.82 -1.97 -4.23
CA ARG A 52 13.66 -3.42 -4.04
C ARG A 52 12.27 -3.88 -4.48
N ARG A 53 12.15 -5.18 -4.74
CA ARG A 53 10.85 -5.79 -5.08
C ARG A 53 9.86 -5.66 -3.91
N LEU A 54 8.61 -5.40 -4.28
CA LEU A 54 7.45 -5.32 -3.43
C LEU A 54 6.95 -6.73 -3.11
N GLN A 55 7.06 -7.12 -1.84
CA GLN A 55 6.30 -8.24 -1.28
C GLN A 55 5.58 -7.75 -0.03
N VAL A 56 4.33 -8.19 0.13
CA VAL A 56 3.43 -7.73 1.19
C VAL A 56 2.73 -8.92 1.79
N HIS A 57 2.74 -9.00 3.11
CA HIS A 57 1.91 -9.93 3.87
C HIS A 57 0.82 -9.16 4.63
N ILE A 58 -0.40 -9.69 4.61
CA ILE A 58 -1.48 -9.27 5.49
C ILE A 58 -1.43 -10.18 6.71
N VAL A 59 -1.23 -9.58 7.87
CA VAL A 59 -1.17 -10.27 9.15
C VAL A 59 -2.54 -10.19 9.81
N GLU A 60 -3.06 -11.35 10.18
CA GLU A 60 -4.31 -11.49 10.92
C GLU A 60 -4.03 -11.99 12.33
N ASN A 61 -4.85 -11.56 13.29
CA ASN A 61 -4.75 -11.93 14.70
C ASN A 61 -3.40 -11.57 15.35
N TRP A 62 -2.75 -10.51 14.88
CA TRP A 62 -1.55 -9.96 15.51
C TRP A 62 -1.84 -9.55 16.97
N GLN A 63 -1.02 -10.01 17.90
CA GLN A 63 -1.00 -9.52 19.28
C GLN A 63 0.30 -8.76 19.54
N ASP A 64 1.44 -9.43 19.38
CA ASP A 64 2.78 -8.85 19.55
C ASP A 64 3.85 -9.66 18.79
N ALA A 65 5.13 -9.29 18.95
CA ALA A 65 6.23 -9.94 18.24
C ALA A 65 6.47 -11.41 18.64
N THR A 66 6.01 -11.83 19.80
CA THR A 66 6.10 -13.22 20.29
C THR A 66 4.88 -14.06 19.92
N ASP A 67 3.75 -13.41 19.63
CA ASP A 67 2.54 -14.01 19.07
C ASP A 67 2.08 -13.28 17.79
N PRO A 68 2.74 -13.57 16.64
CA PRO A 68 2.61 -12.77 15.43
C PRO A 68 1.38 -13.08 14.58
N GLY A 69 0.53 -14.04 14.96
CA GLY A 69 -0.65 -14.43 14.19
C GLY A 69 -0.34 -15.07 12.83
N VAL A 70 -1.22 -14.88 11.83
CA VAL A 70 -1.12 -15.52 10.50
C VAL A 70 -0.77 -14.49 9.43
N ALA A 71 0.37 -14.67 8.77
CA ALA A 71 0.82 -13.83 7.67
C ALA A 71 0.46 -14.45 6.31
N THR A 72 -0.40 -13.79 5.54
CA THR A 72 -0.82 -14.24 4.21
C THR A 72 -0.20 -13.37 3.11
N PRO A 73 0.50 -13.93 2.12
CA PRO A 73 1.10 -13.14 1.04
C PRO A 73 0.05 -12.59 0.08
N VAL A 74 0.22 -11.32 -0.29
CA VAL A 74 -0.61 -10.63 -1.29
C VAL A 74 -0.24 -11.06 -2.70
N PHE A 75 1.06 -11.15 -2.99
CA PHE A 75 1.57 -11.59 -4.29
C PHE A 75 2.14 -13.01 -4.17
N HIS A 76 1.95 -13.82 -5.22
CA HIS A 76 2.57 -15.14 -5.28
C HIS A 76 4.11 -15.06 -5.26
N GLU A 77 4.66 -14.07 -5.95
CA GLU A 77 6.09 -13.76 -6.01
C GLU A 77 6.31 -12.26 -5.80
N PRO A 78 7.47 -11.82 -5.29
CA PRO A 78 7.79 -10.40 -5.19
C PRO A 78 7.72 -9.71 -6.56
N VAL A 79 6.99 -8.60 -6.64
CA VAL A 79 6.80 -7.82 -7.89
C VAL A 79 7.61 -6.54 -7.87
N GLU A 80 7.95 -5.97 -9.02
CA GLU A 80 8.62 -4.65 -9.05
C GLU A 80 7.67 -3.55 -8.55
N GLU A 81 6.39 -3.66 -8.90
CA GLU A 81 5.33 -2.75 -8.52
C GLU A 81 3.95 -3.36 -8.66
N LEU A 82 3.00 -2.79 -7.93
CA LEU A 82 1.58 -2.96 -8.19
C LEU A 82 1.09 -1.80 -9.05
N MET A 83 0.49 -2.10 -10.20
CA MET A 83 -0.12 -1.11 -11.07
C MET A 83 -1.61 -1.43 -11.25
N LEU A 84 -2.46 -0.45 -10.93
CA LEU A 84 -3.89 -0.46 -11.23
C LEU A 84 -4.15 0.47 -12.42
N GLU A 85 -4.92 0.01 -13.39
CA GLU A 85 -5.33 0.77 -14.56
C GLU A 85 -6.83 1.07 -14.51
N ARG A 86 -7.21 2.25 -14.97
CA ARG A 86 -8.62 2.61 -15.12
C ARG A 86 -9.23 1.93 -16.35
N ARG A 87 -10.27 1.12 -16.14
CA ARG A 87 -11.06 0.44 -17.17
C ARG A 87 -12.52 0.83 -16.98
N GLY A 88 -12.96 1.86 -17.68
CA GLY A 88 -14.27 2.48 -17.46
C GLY A 88 -14.33 3.11 -16.06
N GLU A 89 -15.29 2.65 -15.25
CA GLU A 89 -15.47 3.11 -13.86
C GLU A 89 -14.68 2.27 -12.84
N SER A 90 -13.97 1.24 -13.29
CA SER A 90 -13.27 0.29 -12.43
C SER A 90 -11.75 0.46 -12.48
N TRP A 91 -11.10 0.18 -11.35
CA TRP A 91 -9.64 0.05 -11.25
C TRP A 91 -9.26 -1.42 -11.29
N VAL A 92 -8.42 -1.82 -12.25
CA VAL A 92 -8.08 -3.22 -12.48
C VAL A 92 -6.57 -3.41 -12.32
N PRO A 93 -6.10 -4.39 -11.51
CA PRO A 93 -4.68 -4.68 -11.40
C PRO A 93 -4.13 -5.26 -12.71
N ARG A 94 -2.92 -4.83 -13.09
CA ARG A 94 -2.23 -5.42 -14.24
C ARG A 94 -1.86 -6.90 -13.96
N PRO A 95 -1.89 -7.77 -14.99
CA PRO A 95 -1.67 -9.22 -14.83
C PRO A 95 -0.29 -9.61 -14.26
N VAL A 96 0.70 -8.72 -14.33
CA VAL A 96 2.06 -8.94 -13.83
C VAL A 96 2.06 -9.19 -12.32
N ALA A 97 1.07 -8.67 -11.60
CA ALA A 97 0.80 -9.05 -10.22
C ALA A 97 -0.19 -10.23 -10.21
N ARG A 98 0.33 -11.47 -10.28
CA ARG A 98 -0.45 -12.64 -9.84
C ARG A 98 -0.64 -12.54 -8.33
N GLY A 99 -1.68 -11.83 -7.91
CA GLY A 99 -2.06 -11.65 -6.52
C GLY A 99 -3.14 -12.65 -6.10
N ARG A 100 -3.20 -12.97 -4.81
CA ARG A 100 -4.36 -13.66 -4.24
C ARG A 100 -5.49 -12.65 -4.13
N GLY A 101 -6.54 -12.79 -4.95
CA GLY A 101 -7.57 -11.75 -5.20
C GLY A 101 -8.03 -10.98 -3.94
N ALA A 102 -8.51 -11.70 -2.92
CA ALA A 102 -8.97 -11.09 -1.67
C ALA A 102 -7.86 -10.35 -0.88
N ALA A 103 -6.64 -10.90 -0.86
CA ALA A 103 -5.51 -10.25 -0.20
C ALA A 103 -5.07 -8.98 -0.95
N LEU A 104 -5.07 -9.03 -2.28
CA LEU A 104 -4.77 -7.87 -3.11
C LEU A 104 -5.79 -6.75 -2.92
N GLU A 105 -7.08 -7.07 -2.93
CA GLU A 105 -8.15 -6.10 -2.66
C GLU A 105 -8.01 -5.45 -1.29
N ARG A 106 -7.76 -6.26 -0.24
CA ARG A 106 -7.56 -5.75 1.13
C ARG A 106 -6.31 -4.88 1.24
N PHE A 107 -5.23 -5.23 0.57
CA PHE A 107 -4.02 -4.40 0.51
C PHE A 107 -4.30 -3.07 -0.18
N VAL A 108 -4.95 -3.07 -1.35
CA VAL A 108 -5.34 -1.85 -2.07
C VAL A 108 -6.25 -0.96 -1.21
N GLY A 109 -7.24 -1.53 -0.53
CA GLY A 109 -8.12 -0.77 0.37
C GLY A 109 -7.36 -0.12 1.53
N THR A 110 -6.43 -0.87 2.15
CA THR A 110 -5.59 -0.36 3.25
C THR A 110 -4.70 0.79 2.79
N LEU A 111 -4.01 0.60 1.67
CA LEU A 111 -3.12 1.60 1.09
C LEU A 111 -3.88 2.88 0.70
N THR A 112 -5.06 2.71 0.11
CA THR A 112 -5.94 3.84 -0.26
C THR A 112 -6.33 4.66 0.97
N ARG A 113 -6.75 3.98 2.06
CA ARG A 113 -7.12 4.66 3.32
C ARG A 113 -5.95 5.45 3.91
N PHE A 114 -4.76 4.86 3.95
CA PHE A 114 -3.58 5.55 4.47
C PHE A 114 -3.13 6.71 3.58
N ALA A 115 -3.16 6.55 2.26
CA ALA A 115 -2.85 7.62 1.32
C ALA A 115 -3.84 8.79 1.48
N LEU A 116 -5.15 8.51 1.57
CA LEU A 116 -6.17 9.53 1.83
C LEU A 116 -5.95 10.24 3.17
N ALA A 117 -5.68 9.50 4.25
CA ALA A 117 -5.41 10.07 5.55
C ALA A 117 -4.18 11.00 5.51
N LYS A 118 -3.13 10.59 4.80
CA LYS A 118 -1.91 11.41 4.65
C LYS A 118 -2.14 12.65 3.78
N GLN A 119 -2.85 12.52 2.66
CA GLN A 119 -3.20 13.65 1.80
C GLN A 119 -4.05 14.69 2.53
N ARG A 120 -4.98 14.27 3.40
CA ARG A 120 -5.78 15.20 4.23
C ARG A 120 -4.90 15.99 5.19
N ARG A 121 -4.02 15.30 5.93
CA ARG A 121 -3.11 15.96 6.87
C ARG A 121 -2.16 16.96 6.19
N ALA A 122 -1.67 16.65 4.99
CA ALA A 122 -0.82 17.57 4.25
C ALA A 122 -1.56 18.87 3.89
N VAL A 123 -2.84 18.78 3.52
CA VAL A 123 -3.68 19.96 3.24
C VAL A 123 -3.89 20.79 4.50
N ASP A 124 -4.18 20.15 5.62
CA ASP A 124 -4.36 20.86 6.89
C ASP A 124 -3.07 21.59 7.33
N GLN A 125 -1.90 21.02 7.02
CA GLN A 125 -0.60 21.63 7.26
C GLN A 125 -0.30 22.82 6.32
N ASP A 126 -0.69 22.73 5.05
CA ASP A 126 -0.52 23.84 4.09
C ASP A 126 -1.43 25.03 4.39
N VAL A 127 -2.63 24.81 4.96
CA VAL A 127 -3.59 25.88 5.30
C VAL A 127 -3.22 26.61 6.61
N GLY A 128 -2.53 25.95 7.54
CA GLY A 128 -2.12 26.54 8.82
C GLY A 128 -0.85 27.40 8.77
N ALA A 129 -0.21 27.53 7.60
CA ALA A 129 1.07 28.23 7.41
C ALA A 129 0.95 29.58 6.67
N ALA A 130 -0.26 30.12 6.52
CA ALA A 130 -0.56 31.36 5.81
C ALA A 130 -0.86 32.53 6.76
#